data_AF-A0AAV1R361-F1
#
_entry.id   AF-A0AAV1R361-F1
#
_cell.length_a   1.000
_cell.length_b   1.000
_cell.length_c   1.000
_cell.angle_alpha   90.00
_cell.angle_beta   90.00
_cell.angle_gamma   90.00
#
_symmetry.space_group_name_H-M   'P 1'
#
loop_
_entity.id
_entity.type
_entity.pdbx_description
1 polymer ?
#
loop_
_entity_poly.entity_id
_entity_poly.type
_entity_poly.pdbx_seq_one_letter_code
_entity_poly.pdbx_strand_id
1 'polypeptide(L)'
;MTKNYPAVSEEYSKAVEKARKKLRGLIAEKNCAPLMLRLAWHSAGTFDVKTKTGGPFGTMRHSAELAHGANSGLDIAVRLLEPIKEQFPILSYADFYQLAGVVAVEVTGGPDIPFHPGREDKPEPPPEGRLPDATKGSDHLRDVFGHMGLSDKDIVALSGGHTLGRCHKERSGFEGPWTANPLIFDNSYFKELLSGEKEGLLQLPTDKALLSDPIFRPYVEKYAADEDAFFEDYSEAHLKLSELGFADA
;
A
#
# COMPACT_ATOMS: atom_id res chain seq x y z
N MET A 1 2.65 -20.64 -0.15
CA MET A 1 4.07 -20.83 0.22
C MET A 1 4.18 -20.59 1.70
N THR A 2 4.84 -21.47 2.46
CA THR A 2 5.03 -21.28 3.90
C THR A 2 6.09 -20.20 4.11
N LYS A 3 5.76 -19.10 4.81
CA LYS A 3 6.73 -18.07 5.18
C LYS A 3 7.63 -18.59 6.31
N ASN A 4 8.92 -18.31 6.23
CA ASN A 4 9.89 -18.60 7.30
C ASN A 4 10.48 -17.28 7.81
N TYR A 5 9.80 -16.67 8.78
CA TYR A 5 10.19 -15.36 9.30
C TYR A 5 11.50 -15.44 10.08
N PRO A 6 12.46 -14.52 9.84
CA PRO A 6 13.70 -14.48 10.60
C PRO A 6 13.43 -14.13 12.06
N ALA A 7 14.22 -14.72 12.96
CA ALA A 7 14.23 -14.29 14.35
C ALA A 7 14.93 -12.93 14.46
N VAL A 8 14.29 -11.97 15.13
CA VAL A 8 14.90 -10.68 15.49
C VAL A 8 15.21 -10.63 16.97
N SER A 9 16.12 -9.75 17.38
CA SER A 9 16.44 -9.59 18.81
C SER A 9 15.24 -9.04 19.60
N GLU A 10 15.24 -9.26 20.92
CA GLU A 10 14.25 -8.67 21.81
C GLU A 10 14.28 -7.13 21.75
N GLU A 11 15.48 -6.55 21.57
CA GLU A 11 15.65 -5.11 21.39
C GLU A 11 14.98 -4.61 20.12
N TYR A 12 15.15 -5.32 19.00
CA TYR A 12 14.49 -5.00 17.74
C TYR A 12 12.96 -5.07 17.89
N SER A 13 12.45 -6.13 18.51
CA SER A 13 11.02 -6.30 18.78
C SER A 13 10.46 -5.14 19.62
N LYS A 14 11.16 -4.75 20.69
CA LYS A 14 10.79 -3.60 21.52
C LYS A 14 10.85 -2.28 20.74
N ALA A 15 11.79 -2.15 19.80
CA ALA A 15 11.88 -0.97 18.93
C ALA A 15 10.70 -0.88 17.96
N VAL A 16 10.27 -2.00 17.36
CA VAL A 16 9.06 -2.08 16.52
C VAL A 16 7.83 -1.60 17.29
N GLU A 17 7.62 -2.09 18.51
CA GLU A 17 6.47 -1.70 19.34
C GLU A 17 6.49 -0.21 19.72
N LYS A 18 7.67 0.34 20.03
CA LYS A 18 7.82 1.77 20.31
C LYS A 18 7.62 2.62 19.06
N ALA A 19 8.11 2.18 17.91
CA ALA A 19 7.94 2.84 16.63
C ALA A 19 6.47 2.87 16.22
N ARG A 20 5.74 1.75 16.34
CA ARG A 20 4.29 1.65 16.08
C ARG A 20 3.51 2.72 16.85
N LYS A 21 3.80 2.88 18.14
CA LYS A 21 3.13 3.91 18.98
C LYS A 21 3.42 5.34 18.53
N LYS A 22 4.67 5.65 18.14
CA LYS A 22 5.04 6.98 17.62
C LYS A 22 4.43 7.26 16.25
N LEU A 23 4.43 6.25 15.37
CA LEU A 23 3.80 6.31 14.06
C LEU A 23 2.30 6.57 14.19
N ARG A 24 1.59 5.89 15.10
CA ARG A 24 0.17 6.14 15.38
C ARG A 24 -0.09 7.61 15.70
N GLY A 25 0.69 8.18 16.61
CA GLY A 25 0.58 9.59 17.00
C GLY A 25 0.82 10.54 15.84
N LEU A 26 1.94 10.39 15.12
CA LEU A 26 2.28 11.25 13.98
C LEU A 26 1.23 11.16 12.87
N ILE A 27 0.86 9.95 12.47
CA ILE A 27 0.00 9.71 11.31
C ILE A 27 -1.41 10.28 11.55
N ALA A 28 -1.94 10.09 12.76
CA ALA A 28 -3.22 10.67 13.17
C ALA A 28 -3.13 12.20 13.27
N GLU A 29 -2.12 12.76 13.93
CA GLU A 29 -1.97 14.22 14.10
C GLU A 29 -1.81 14.95 12.76
N LYS A 30 -1.06 14.38 11.83
CA LYS A 30 -0.78 15.00 10.53
C LYS A 30 -1.80 14.66 9.44
N ASN A 31 -2.81 13.84 9.74
CA ASN A 31 -3.78 13.33 8.75
C ASN A 31 -3.10 12.78 7.49
N CYS A 32 -1.97 12.08 7.66
CA CYS A 32 -1.13 11.64 6.54
C CYS A 32 -1.21 10.13 6.27
N ALA A 33 -2.16 9.42 6.88
CA ALA A 33 -2.38 7.99 6.68
C ALA A 33 -2.45 7.59 5.19
N PRO A 34 -3.20 8.28 4.31
CA PRO A 34 -3.26 7.88 2.90
C PRO A 34 -1.89 7.98 2.19
N LEU A 35 -1.07 8.96 2.57
CA LEU A 35 0.27 9.13 2.03
C LEU A 35 1.23 8.04 2.53
N MET A 36 1.11 7.62 3.79
CA MET A 36 1.92 6.53 4.37
C MET A 36 1.53 5.17 3.79
N LEU A 37 0.23 4.94 3.58
CA LEU A 37 -0.26 3.75 2.88
C LEU A 37 0.27 3.71 1.44
N ARG A 38 0.22 4.84 0.72
CA ARG A 38 0.83 4.95 -0.62
C ARG A 38 2.33 4.69 -0.58
N LEU A 39 3.07 5.23 0.38
CA LEU A 39 4.51 4.97 0.52
C LEU A 39 4.81 3.47 0.66
N ALA A 40 4.07 2.78 1.54
CA ALA A 40 4.24 1.35 1.75
C ALA A 40 3.87 0.53 0.50
N TRP A 41 2.75 0.87 -0.16
CA TRP A 41 2.32 0.28 -1.44
C TRP A 41 3.39 0.43 -2.51
N HIS A 42 3.86 1.66 -2.76
CA HIS A 42 4.88 1.93 -3.79
C HIS A 42 6.22 1.27 -3.48
N SER A 43 6.58 1.12 -2.20
CA SER A 43 7.80 0.41 -1.80
C SER A 43 7.70 -1.09 -2.11
N ALA A 44 6.54 -1.70 -1.87
CA ALA A 44 6.33 -3.13 -2.08
C ALA A 44 6.05 -3.51 -3.53
N GLY A 45 5.25 -2.71 -4.25
CA GLY A 45 4.72 -3.00 -5.57
C GLY A 45 5.74 -2.99 -6.71
N THR A 46 7.03 -2.85 -6.41
CA THR A 46 8.13 -2.97 -7.38
C THR A 46 8.69 -4.39 -7.49
N PHE A 47 8.22 -5.32 -6.64
CA PHE A 47 8.69 -6.69 -6.64
C PHE A 47 8.35 -7.43 -7.93
N ASP A 48 9.32 -8.14 -8.48
CA ASP A 48 9.12 -9.06 -9.60
C ASP A 48 9.47 -10.49 -9.17
N VAL A 49 8.48 -11.40 -9.22
CA VAL A 49 8.60 -12.79 -8.79
C VAL A 49 9.62 -13.59 -9.61
N LYS A 50 9.87 -13.21 -10.86
CA LYS A 50 10.77 -13.93 -11.77
C LYS A 50 12.23 -13.63 -11.46
N THR A 51 12.57 -12.37 -11.29
CA THR A 51 13.93 -11.89 -11.04
C THR A 51 14.26 -11.75 -9.55
N LYS A 52 13.23 -11.79 -8.68
CA LYS A 52 13.34 -11.58 -7.22
C LYS A 52 13.98 -10.23 -6.86
N THR A 53 13.74 -9.22 -7.70
CA THR A 53 14.25 -7.85 -7.53
C THR A 53 13.13 -6.88 -7.17
N GLY A 54 13.48 -5.71 -6.61
CA GLY A 54 12.51 -4.77 -6.05
C GLY A 54 11.89 -5.30 -4.74
N GLY A 55 10.74 -4.75 -4.39
CA GLY A 55 10.00 -5.10 -3.17
C GLY A 55 10.33 -4.22 -1.96
N PRO A 56 9.73 -4.51 -0.81
CA PRO A 56 9.66 -3.64 0.36
C PRO A 56 10.97 -3.60 1.17
N PHE A 57 12.10 -3.32 0.53
CA PHE A 57 13.45 -3.39 1.12
C PHE A 57 14.09 -2.01 1.33
N GLY A 58 13.26 -1.03 1.71
CA GLY A 58 13.68 0.30 2.15
C GLY A 58 14.20 1.22 1.04
N THR A 59 14.23 0.78 -0.23
CA THR A 59 14.91 1.52 -1.31
C THR A 59 14.22 2.83 -1.69
N MET A 60 12.94 3.01 -1.34
CA MET A 60 12.18 4.25 -1.54
C MET A 60 12.81 5.50 -0.88
N ARG A 61 13.79 5.33 0.02
CA ARG A 61 14.58 6.45 0.59
C ARG A 61 15.60 7.03 -0.40
N HIS A 62 15.96 6.29 -1.45
CA HIS A 62 16.97 6.72 -2.41
C HIS A 62 16.38 7.74 -3.40
N SER A 63 17.13 8.80 -3.67
CA SER A 63 16.72 9.86 -4.61
C SER A 63 16.42 9.33 -6.01
N ALA A 64 17.12 8.28 -6.46
CA ALA A 64 16.87 7.64 -7.75
C ALA A 64 15.46 7.04 -7.83
N GLU A 65 15.00 6.34 -6.80
CA GLU A 65 13.64 5.77 -6.79
C GLU A 65 12.56 6.83 -6.55
N LEU A 66 12.83 7.83 -5.71
CA LEU A 66 11.93 8.99 -5.52
C LEU A 66 11.74 9.80 -6.79
N ALA A 67 12.71 9.77 -7.72
CA ALA A 67 12.63 10.46 -9.00
C ALA A 67 11.74 9.75 -10.03
N HIS A 68 11.32 8.50 -9.79
CA HIS A 68 10.38 7.81 -10.66
C HIS A 68 9.05 8.57 -10.72
N GLY A 69 8.47 8.73 -11.91
CA GLY A 69 7.26 9.53 -12.13
C GLY A 69 6.08 9.08 -11.26
N ALA A 70 5.88 7.76 -11.13
CA ALA A 70 4.83 7.19 -10.28
C ALA A 70 5.01 7.54 -8.78
N ASN A 71 6.22 7.85 -8.34
CA ASN A 71 6.55 8.16 -6.95
C ASN A 71 6.46 9.65 -6.60
N SER A 72 6.00 10.50 -7.54
CA SER A 72 5.84 11.94 -7.32
C SER A 72 5.12 12.25 -6.01
N GLY A 73 5.76 13.06 -5.16
CA GLY A 73 5.30 13.47 -3.83
C GLY A 73 5.59 12.49 -2.68
N LEU A 74 6.22 11.34 -2.92
CA LEU A 74 6.64 10.42 -1.84
C LEU A 74 7.88 10.92 -1.06
N ASP A 75 8.63 11.88 -1.60
CA ASP A 75 9.70 12.56 -0.88
C ASP A 75 9.17 13.27 0.38
N ILE A 76 7.92 13.75 0.34
CA ILE A 76 7.22 14.34 1.48
C ILE A 76 6.99 13.28 2.56
N ALA A 77 6.57 12.08 2.16
CA ALA A 77 6.31 10.97 3.07
C ALA A 77 7.60 10.54 3.78
N VAL A 78 8.68 10.32 3.02
CA VAL A 78 10.01 9.99 3.55
C VAL A 78 10.48 11.05 4.55
N ARG A 79 10.40 12.34 4.18
CA ARG A 79 10.82 13.45 5.05
C ARG A 79 9.97 13.59 6.32
N LEU A 80 8.67 13.30 6.26
CA LEU A 80 7.79 13.31 7.44
C LEU A 80 8.14 12.19 8.43
N LEU A 81 8.56 11.04 7.92
CA LEU A 81 8.90 9.85 8.70
C LEU A 81 10.31 9.91 9.30
N GLU A 82 11.24 10.62 8.67
CA GLU A 82 12.66 10.65 9.04
C GLU A 82 12.91 10.99 10.52
N PRO A 83 12.29 12.02 11.13
CA PRO A 83 12.55 12.35 12.53
C PRO A 83 12.14 11.25 13.52
N ILE A 84 11.18 10.38 13.15
CA ILE A 84 10.84 9.20 13.95
C ILE A 84 11.83 8.07 13.65
N LYS A 85 12.18 7.86 12.38
CA LYS A 85 13.16 6.83 11.99
C LYS A 85 14.52 7.02 12.65
N GLU A 86 15.00 8.25 12.78
CA GLU A 86 16.26 8.60 13.48
C GLU A 86 16.27 8.17 14.95
N GLN A 87 15.09 8.08 15.60
CA GLN A 87 14.96 7.58 16.98
C GLN A 87 15.07 6.06 17.07
N PHE A 88 15.01 5.35 15.94
CA PHE A 88 15.07 3.89 15.84
C PHE A 88 16.14 3.46 14.82
N PRO A 89 17.44 3.71 15.11
CA PRO A 89 18.52 3.31 14.21
C PRO A 89 18.64 1.79 14.04
N ILE A 90 18.14 1.01 15.02
CA ILE A 90 18.13 -0.46 14.96
C ILE A 90 17.15 -1.00 13.91
N LEU A 91 16.07 -0.28 13.59
CA LEU A 91 15.09 -0.71 12.60
C LEU A 91 15.61 -0.42 11.19
N SER A 92 15.43 -1.36 10.27
CA SER A 92 15.62 -1.08 8.84
C SER A 92 14.58 -0.07 8.34
N TYR A 93 14.90 0.67 7.28
CA TYR A 93 13.90 1.49 6.59
C TYR A 93 12.79 0.61 5.98
N ALA A 94 13.15 -0.58 5.52
CA ALA A 94 12.25 -1.60 5.01
C ALA A 94 11.11 -1.93 5.98
N ASP A 95 11.44 -2.35 7.20
CA ASP A 95 10.43 -2.63 8.23
C ASP A 95 9.69 -1.35 8.65
N PHE A 96 10.40 -0.22 8.77
CA PHE A 96 9.80 1.02 9.23
C PHE A 96 8.71 1.55 8.29
N TYR A 97 8.93 1.50 6.97
CA TYR A 97 7.94 1.93 5.97
C TYR A 97 6.74 0.98 5.89
N GLN A 98 6.96 -0.34 5.97
CA GLN A 98 5.84 -1.29 6.00
C GLN A 98 5.03 -1.15 7.30
N LEU A 99 5.68 -0.93 8.44
CA LEU A 99 5.00 -0.63 9.70
C LEU A 99 4.17 0.66 9.60
N ALA A 100 4.68 1.70 8.93
CA ALA A 100 3.93 2.94 8.70
C ALA A 100 2.67 2.71 7.84
N GLY A 101 2.74 1.83 6.84
CA GLY A 101 1.58 1.41 6.04
C GLY A 101 0.52 0.67 6.84
N VAL A 102 0.93 -0.31 7.66
CA VAL A 102 0.03 -1.04 8.57
C VAL A 102 -0.63 -0.09 9.56
N VAL A 103 0.14 0.80 10.18
CA VAL A 103 -0.37 1.79 11.13
C VAL A 103 -1.33 2.77 10.45
N ALA A 104 -1.10 3.14 9.18
CA ALA A 104 -1.99 4.03 8.45
C ALA A 104 -3.40 3.45 8.26
N VAL A 105 -3.50 2.16 7.96
CA VAL A 105 -4.78 1.44 7.88
C VAL A 105 -5.44 1.37 9.26
N GLU A 106 -4.67 1.00 10.28
CA GLU A 106 -5.13 0.84 11.65
C GLU A 106 -5.70 2.15 12.26
N VAL A 107 -5.00 3.28 12.11
CA VAL A 107 -5.45 4.57 12.70
C VAL A 107 -6.65 5.19 11.99
N THR A 108 -6.97 4.71 10.79
CA THR A 108 -8.12 5.18 9.99
C THR A 108 -9.34 4.28 10.16
N GLY A 109 -9.26 3.25 11.02
CA GLY A 109 -10.37 2.35 11.34
C GLY A 109 -10.43 1.08 10.50
N GLY A 110 -9.39 0.79 9.71
CA GLY A 110 -9.30 -0.40 8.88
C GLY A 110 -8.94 -1.66 9.67
N PRO A 111 -8.78 -2.81 8.98
CA PRO A 111 -8.50 -4.08 9.62
C PRO A 111 -7.11 -4.13 10.27
N ASP A 112 -6.98 -4.98 11.28
CA ASP A 112 -5.69 -5.37 11.83
C ASP A 112 -4.91 -6.19 10.78
N ILE A 113 -3.74 -5.69 10.39
CA ILE A 113 -2.82 -6.38 9.48
C ILE A 113 -1.63 -6.92 10.29
N PRO A 114 -1.35 -8.24 10.24
CA PRO A 114 -0.17 -8.80 10.88
C PRO A 114 1.12 -8.15 10.36
N PHE A 115 2.09 -7.94 11.25
CA PHE A 115 3.38 -7.38 10.88
C PHE A 115 4.50 -8.27 11.42
N HIS A 116 5.35 -8.76 10.52
CA HIS A 116 6.53 -9.55 10.85
C HIS A 116 7.80 -8.73 10.54
N PRO A 117 8.65 -8.44 11.53
CA PRO A 117 9.90 -7.72 11.31
C PRO A 117 11.00 -8.61 10.73
N GLY A 118 12.07 -7.98 10.26
CA GLY A 118 13.29 -8.62 9.80
C GLY A 118 13.63 -8.38 8.33
N ARG A 119 12.94 -7.44 7.65
CA ARG A 119 13.37 -7.03 6.31
C ARG A 119 14.70 -6.30 6.41
N GLU A 120 15.64 -6.65 5.56
CA GLU A 120 16.90 -5.93 5.41
C GLU A 120 16.77 -4.82 4.36
N ASP A 121 17.51 -3.73 4.56
CA ASP A 121 17.59 -2.65 3.58
C ASP A 121 18.46 -3.09 2.39
N LYS A 122 17.90 -3.10 1.18
CA LYS A 122 18.68 -3.33 -0.04
C LYS A 122 19.39 -2.03 -0.48
N PRO A 123 20.57 -2.15 -1.14
CA PRO A 123 21.35 -0.99 -1.55
C PRO A 123 20.84 -0.35 -2.84
N GLU A 124 20.34 -1.17 -3.78
CA GLU A 124 20.00 -0.73 -5.14
C GLU A 124 18.48 -0.69 -5.33
N PRO A 125 17.91 0.43 -5.81
CA PRO A 125 16.51 0.52 -6.14
C PRO A 125 16.16 -0.32 -7.38
N PRO A 126 14.90 -0.74 -7.52
CA PRO A 126 14.40 -1.39 -8.74
C PRO A 126 14.39 -0.40 -9.92
N PRO A 127 14.37 -0.90 -11.18
CA PRO A 127 14.14 -0.03 -12.33
C PRO A 127 12.74 0.58 -12.29
N GLU A 128 12.60 1.78 -12.85
CA GLU A 128 11.32 2.46 -13.04
C GLU A 128 10.35 1.64 -13.94
N GLY A 129 9.05 1.89 -13.79
CA GLY A 129 8.02 1.38 -14.71
C GLY A 129 7.31 0.10 -14.26
N ARG A 130 7.57 -0.39 -13.04
CA ARG A 130 6.91 -1.59 -12.49
C ARG A 130 5.55 -1.33 -11.84
N LEU A 131 5.30 -0.09 -11.40
CA LEU A 131 4.04 0.30 -10.75
C LEU A 131 2.90 0.45 -11.77
N PRO A 132 1.64 0.24 -11.37
CA PRO A 132 0.52 0.27 -12.31
C PRO A 132 0.27 1.67 -12.87
N ASP A 133 -0.18 1.73 -14.13
CA ASP A 133 -0.57 2.95 -14.83
C ASP A 133 -2.08 3.11 -14.69
N ALA A 134 -2.50 4.21 -14.05
CA ALA A 134 -3.89 4.54 -13.77
C ALA A 134 -4.77 4.67 -15.03
N THR A 135 -4.18 4.81 -16.22
CA THR A 135 -4.91 4.98 -17.49
C THR A 135 -5.26 3.65 -18.18
N LYS A 136 -4.76 2.52 -17.67
CA LYS A 136 -4.93 1.19 -18.28
C LYS A 136 -6.08 0.39 -17.65
N GLY A 137 -6.32 -0.80 -18.22
CA GLY A 137 -7.43 -1.69 -17.84
C GLY A 137 -7.00 -2.94 -17.08
N SER A 138 -7.90 -3.94 -17.02
CA SER A 138 -7.75 -5.16 -16.24
C SER A 138 -6.55 -6.03 -16.66
N ASP A 139 -6.25 -6.12 -17.96
CA ASP A 139 -5.07 -6.85 -18.45
C ASP A 139 -3.78 -6.29 -17.83
N HIS A 140 -3.65 -4.96 -17.78
CA HIS A 140 -2.49 -4.29 -17.17
C HIS A 140 -2.41 -4.52 -15.66
N LEU A 141 -3.57 -4.51 -14.98
CA LEU A 141 -3.61 -4.85 -13.55
C LEU A 141 -3.12 -6.29 -13.32
N ARG A 142 -3.55 -7.26 -14.13
CA ARG A 142 -3.08 -8.64 -14.05
C ARG A 142 -1.60 -8.78 -14.39
N ASP A 143 -1.10 -8.04 -15.37
CA ASP A 143 0.32 -8.05 -15.70
C ASP A 143 1.14 -7.58 -14.47
N VAL A 144 0.82 -6.40 -13.93
CA VAL A 144 1.56 -5.79 -12.83
C VAL A 144 1.44 -6.58 -11.52
N PHE A 145 0.23 -6.94 -11.09
CA PHE A 145 0.03 -7.69 -9.85
C PHE A 145 0.42 -9.17 -10.02
N GLY A 146 0.34 -9.71 -11.24
CA GLY A 146 0.86 -11.04 -11.56
C GLY A 146 2.40 -11.11 -11.47
N HIS A 147 3.10 -10.03 -11.86
CA HIS A 147 4.53 -9.88 -11.57
C HIS A 147 4.85 -9.85 -10.08
N MET A 148 3.92 -9.40 -9.23
CA MET A 148 4.03 -9.50 -7.77
C MET A 148 3.64 -10.89 -7.24
N GLY A 149 3.01 -11.74 -8.05
CA GLY A 149 2.47 -13.03 -7.61
C GLY A 149 1.17 -12.93 -6.80
N LEU A 150 0.43 -11.84 -6.98
CA LEU A 150 -0.85 -11.59 -6.33
C LEU A 150 -2.01 -12.06 -7.22
N SER A 151 -3.10 -12.49 -6.59
CA SER A 151 -4.29 -13.02 -7.27
C SER A 151 -5.29 -11.94 -7.67
N ASP A 152 -6.26 -12.29 -8.51
CA ASP A 152 -7.38 -11.39 -8.87
C ASP A 152 -8.17 -10.89 -7.65
N LYS A 153 -8.30 -11.72 -6.60
CA LYS A 153 -8.90 -11.31 -5.33
C LYS A 153 -8.07 -10.22 -4.64
N ASP A 154 -6.75 -10.42 -4.61
CA ASP A 154 -5.81 -9.48 -3.99
C ASP A 154 -5.82 -8.14 -4.76
N ILE A 155 -5.92 -8.15 -6.09
CA ILE A 155 -6.05 -6.93 -6.91
C ILE A 155 -7.24 -6.10 -6.43
N VAL A 156 -8.44 -6.69 -6.40
CA VAL A 156 -9.68 -5.96 -6.06
C VAL A 156 -9.67 -5.50 -4.61
N ALA A 157 -9.20 -6.35 -3.68
CA ALA A 157 -9.08 -5.97 -2.28
C ALA A 157 -8.11 -4.79 -2.12
N LEU A 158 -6.91 -4.86 -2.69
CA LEU A 158 -5.89 -3.80 -2.58
C LEU A 158 -6.33 -2.49 -3.27
N SER A 159 -7.10 -2.55 -4.36
CA SER A 159 -7.74 -1.36 -4.94
C SER A 159 -8.64 -0.62 -3.94
N GLY A 160 -9.24 -1.34 -2.99
CA GLY A 160 -9.99 -0.76 -1.86
C GLY A 160 -9.17 0.18 -0.97
N GLY A 161 -7.82 0.15 -1.05
CA GLY A 161 -6.97 1.14 -0.39
C GLY A 161 -7.24 2.59 -0.83
N HIS A 162 -7.80 2.78 -2.03
CA HIS A 162 -8.29 4.09 -2.50
C HIS A 162 -9.48 4.63 -1.71
N THR A 163 -10.09 3.84 -0.80
CA THR A 163 -11.05 4.37 0.19
C THR A 163 -10.45 5.53 1.00
N LEU A 164 -9.12 5.50 1.17
CA LEU A 164 -8.34 6.58 1.74
C LEU A 164 -7.73 7.51 0.69
N GLY A 165 -7.71 8.80 1.03
CA GLY A 165 -6.92 9.81 0.34
C GLY A 165 -7.56 10.33 -0.95
N ARG A 166 -6.68 10.83 -1.82
CA ARG A 166 -7.05 11.53 -3.05
C ARG A 166 -5.89 11.61 -4.04
N CYS A 167 -6.22 11.75 -5.32
CA CYS A 167 -5.25 12.22 -6.30
C CYS A 167 -5.02 13.73 -6.19
N HIS A 168 -3.85 14.15 -6.65
CA HIS A 168 -3.44 15.55 -6.71
C HIS A 168 -2.91 15.87 -8.10
N LYS A 169 -3.44 16.92 -8.72
CA LYS A 169 -3.15 17.27 -10.12
C LYS A 169 -1.66 17.42 -10.40
N GLU A 170 -0.91 18.01 -9.47
CA GLU A 170 0.54 18.23 -9.60
C GLU A 170 1.40 16.95 -9.47
N ARG A 171 0.80 15.84 -9.02
CA ARG A 171 1.49 14.56 -8.85
C ARG A 171 1.18 13.60 -9.97
N SER A 172 -0.09 13.28 -10.15
CA SER A 172 -0.57 12.25 -11.08
C SER A 172 -1.33 12.82 -12.29
N GLY A 173 -1.62 14.11 -12.33
CA GLY A 173 -2.52 14.72 -13.31
C GLY A 173 -4.01 14.55 -12.98
N PHE A 174 -4.39 13.51 -12.25
CA PHE A 174 -5.72 13.32 -11.66
C PHE A 174 -5.93 14.14 -10.38
N GLU A 175 -7.17 14.46 -10.02
CA GLU A 175 -7.53 15.29 -8.87
C GLU A 175 -8.80 14.78 -8.19
N GLY A 176 -8.83 14.83 -6.86
CA GLY A 176 -10.03 14.53 -6.07
C GLY A 176 -9.95 13.21 -5.28
N PRO A 177 -10.76 13.07 -4.21
CA PRO A 177 -10.87 11.84 -3.44
C PRO A 177 -11.79 10.82 -4.12
N TRP A 178 -11.61 9.54 -3.82
CA TRP A 178 -12.55 8.49 -4.25
C TRP A 178 -13.80 8.42 -3.38
N THR A 179 -13.68 8.84 -2.12
CA THR A 179 -14.76 8.75 -1.12
C THR A 179 -15.04 10.12 -0.49
N ALA A 180 -16.24 10.28 0.08
CA ALA A 180 -16.59 11.50 0.81
C ALA A 180 -15.80 11.68 2.12
N ASN A 181 -15.27 10.57 2.67
CA ASN A 181 -14.54 10.54 3.94
C ASN A 181 -13.11 9.98 3.73
N PRO A 182 -12.19 10.73 3.10
CA PRO A 182 -10.89 10.20 2.65
C PRO A 182 -9.88 9.87 3.78
N LEU A 183 -10.31 9.91 5.04
CA LEU A 183 -9.53 9.53 6.23
C LEU A 183 -10.19 8.41 7.04
N ILE A 184 -11.27 7.83 6.54
CA ILE A 184 -11.95 6.68 7.14
C ILE A 184 -11.72 5.48 6.24
N PHE A 185 -11.16 4.41 6.79
CA PHE A 185 -10.97 3.17 6.06
C PHE A 185 -12.22 2.33 6.20
N ASP A 186 -13.04 2.32 5.16
CA ASP A 186 -14.31 1.58 5.07
C ASP A 186 -14.48 1.02 3.65
N ASN A 187 -15.60 0.34 3.37
CA ASN A 187 -15.90 -0.17 2.04
C ASN A 187 -16.53 0.85 1.07
N SER A 188 -16.50 2.16 1.38
CA SER A 188 -17.12 3.21 0.57
C SER A 188 -16.54 3.27 -0.84
N TYR A 189 -15.26 2.98 -1.05
CA TYR A 189 -14.66 2.88 -2.39
C TYR A 189 -15.50 2.02 -3.35
N PHE A 190 -15.91 0.82 -2.93
CA PHE A 190 -16.66 -0.09 -3.78
C PHE A 190 -18.11 0.37 -3.97
N LYS A 191 -18.73 0.96 -2.93
CA LYS A 191 -20.08 1.55 -3.00
C LYS A 191 -20.12 2.71 -4.00
N GLU A 192 -19.13 3.60 -3.91
CA GLU A 192 -18.98 4.73 -4.83
C GLU A 192 -18.75 4.25 -6.26
N LEU A 193 -17.86 3.26 -6.45
CA LEU A 193 -17.58 2.67 -7.76
C LEU A 193 -18.84 2.09 -8.43
N LEU A 194 -19.66 1.33 -7.70
CA LEU A 194 -20.91 0.74 -8.22
C LEU A 194 -22.00 1.78 -8.50
N SER A 195 -21.98 2.90 -7.78
CA SER A 195 -23.01 3.95 -7.92
C SER A 195 -22.79 4.88 -9.14
N GLY A 196 -21.66 4.73 -9.84
CA GLY A 196 -21.28 5.56 -10.98
C GLY A 196 -20.60 6.87 -10.57
N GLU A 197 -20.25 7.69 -11.57
CA GLU A 197 -19.55 8.96 -11.34
C GLU A 197 -20.43 9.96 -10.61
N LYS A 198 -19.86 10.64 -9.61
CA LYS A 198 -20.49 11.71 -8.85
C LYS A 198 -19.62 12.95 -8.87
N GLU A 199 -20.26 14.12 -8.92
CA GLU A 199 -19.54 15.39 -8.82
C GLU A 199 -18.73 15.45 -7.51
N GLY A 200 -17.45 15.81 -7.62
CA GLY A 200 -16.53 15.90 -6.49
C GLY A 200 -15.81 14.61 -6.10
N LEU A 201 -16.17 13.46 -6.68
CA LEU A 201 -15.48 12.18 -6.47
C LEU A 201 -14.72 11.72 -7.73
N LEU A 202 -13.64 10.96 -7.51
CA LEU A 202 -12.76 10.42 -8.52
C LEU A 202 -13.04 8.94 -8.79
N GLN A 203 -12.96 8.54 -10.06
CA GLN A 203 -12.78 7.16 -10.47
C GLN A 203 -11.76 7.11 -11.60
N LEU A 204 -10.60 6.48 -11.36
CA LEU A 204 -9.58 6.28 -12.38
C LEU A 204 -10.05 5.24 -13.42
N PRO A 205 -9.49 5.25 -14.64
CA PRO A 205 -9.71 4.16 -15.60
C PRO A 205 -9.43 2.76 -15.02
N THR A 206 -8.39 2.61 -14.19
CA THR A 206 -8.11 1.35 -13.48
C THR A 206 -9.18 0.94 -12.47
N ASP A 207 -9.82 1.90 -11.78
CA ASP A 207 -10.92 1.58 -10.86
C ASP A 207 -12.13 1.07 -11.64
N LYS A 208 -12.47 1.76 -12.75
CA LYS A 208 -13.57 1.37 -13.63
C LYS A 208 -13.34 0.03 -14.31
N ALA A 209 -12.08 -0.34 -14.57
CA ALA A 209 -11.73 -1.64 -15.14
C ALA A 209 -12.20 -2.82 -14.26
N LEU A 210 -12.29 -2.62 -12.94
CA LEU A 210 -12.81 -3.62 -12.00
C LEU A 210 -14.30 -3.92 -12.23
N LEU A 211 -15.06 -2.98 -12.81
CA LEU A 211 -16.50 -3.15 -13.06
C LEU A 211 -16.80 -3.94 -14.33
N SER A 212 -15.90 -3.90 -15.31
CA SER A 212 -16.09 -4.53 -16.63
C SER A 212 -15.52 -5.96 -16.70
N ASP A 213 -14.63 -6.31 -15.78
CA ASP A 213 -13.99 -7.62 -15.78
C ASP A 213 -14.84 -8.67 -15.06
N PRO A 214 -15.10 -9.84 -15.68
CA PRO A 214 -16.02 -10.84 -15.13
C PRO A 214 -15.50 -11.53 -13.85
N ILE A 215 -14.19 -11.46 -13.56
CA ILE A 215 -13.61 -12.02 -12.34
C ILE A 215 -13.51 -10.95 -11.24
N PHE A 216 -13.19 -9.70 -11.60
CA PHE A 216 -13.10 -8.62 -10.61
C PHE A 216 -14.47 -8.16 -10.11
N ARG A 217 -15.46 -8.05 -11.01
CA ARG A 217 -16.77 -7.50 -10.70
C ARG A 217 -17.49 -8.19 -9.53
N PRO A 218 -17.51 -9.54 -9.42
CA PRO A 218 -18.08 -10.23 -8.27
C PRO A 218 -17.43 -9.84 -6.93
N TYR A 219 -16.12 -9.58 -6.89
CA TYR A 219 -15.46 -9.11 -5.67
C TYR A 219 -15.84 -7.66 -5.34
N VAL A 220 -15.97 -6.78 -6.33
CA VAL A 220 -16.46 -5.41 -6.11
C VAL A 220 -17.86 -5.42 -5.49
N GLU A 221 -18.76 -6.26 -6.01
CA GLU A 221 -20.12 -6.42 -5.48
C GLU A 221 -20.12 -7.02 -4.07
N LYS A 222 -19.30 -8.05 -3.83
CA LYS A 222 -19.09 -8.64 -2.50
C LYS A 222 -18.66 -7.58 -1.49
N TYR A 223 -17.59 -6.83 -1.78
CA TYR A 223 -17.01 -5.87 -0.84
C TYR A 223 -17.90 -4.65 -0.61
N ALA A 224 -18.68 -4.22 -1.62
CA ALA A 224 -19.66 -3.16 -1.42
C ALA A 224 -20.83 -3.57 -0.50
N ALA A 225 -21.21 -4.85 -0.53
CA ALA A 225 -22.30 -5.40 0.27
C ALA A 225 -21.86 -5.80 1.69
N ASP A 226 -20.60 -6.21 1.85
CA ASP A 226 -20.06 -6.78 3.08
C ASP A 226 -18.68 -6.20 3.39
N GLU A 227 -18.63 -5.30 4.37
CA GLU A 227 -17.39 -4.64 4.81
C GLU A 227 -16.46 -5.59 5.57
N ASP A 228 -16.99 -6.52 6.36
CA ASP A 228 -16.19 -7.49 7.10
C ASP A 228 -15.44 -8.40 6.11
N ALA A 229 -16.13 -8.83 5.04
CA ALA A 229 -15.51 -9.62 4.00
C ALA A 229 -14.47 -8.84 3.18
N PHE A 230 -14.64 -7.52 3.02
CA PHE A 230 -13.59 -6.65 2.48
C PHE A 230 -12.39 -6.57 3.42
N PHE A 231 -12.63 -6.35 4.72
CA PHE A 231 -11.57 -6.21 5.71
C PHE A 231 -10.72 -7.47 5.86
N GLU A 232 -11.36 -8.65 5.84
CA GLU A 232 -10.67 -9.94 5.83
C GLU A 232 -9.75 -10.08 4.60
N ASP A 233 -10.30 -9.88 3.40
CA ASP A 233 -9.54 -10.03 2.16
C ASP A 233 -8.48 -8.93 1.98
N TYR A 234 -8.73 -7.71 2.48
CA TYR A 234 -7.76 -6.62 2.49
C TYR A 234 -6.59 -6.92 3.42
N SER A 235 -6.84 -7.44 4.63
CA SER A 235 -5.78 -7.79 5.56
C SER A 235 -4.87 -8.89 4.97
N GLU A 236 -5.47 -9.92 4.36
CA GLU A 236 -4.73 -10.99 3.68
C GLU A 236 -3.89 -10.44 2.52
N ALA A 237 -4.46 -9.60 1.67
CA ALA A 237 -3.78 -9.06 0.49
C ALA A 237 -2.68 -8.06 0.88
N HIS A 238 -2.92 -7.19 1.87
CA HIS A 238 -1.92 -6.26 2.38
C HIS A 238 -0.75 -7.01 3.04
N LEU A 239 -1.04 -8.07 3.81
CA LEU A 239 0.01 -8.92 4.38
C LEU A 239 0.92 -9.49 3.28
N LYS A 240 0.34 -10.12 2.25
CA LYS A 240 1.10 -10.66 1.11
C LYS A 240 1.94 -9.59 0.42
N LEU A 241 1.34 -8.44 0.13
CA LEU A 241 2.01 -7.31 -0.50
C LEU A 241 3.22 -6.84 0.34
N SER A 242 3.00 -6.61 1.63
CA SER A 242 4.05 -6.10 2.52
C SER A 242 5.23 -7.07 2.66
N GLU A 243 5.03 -8.34 2.34
CA GLU A 243 6.01 -9.43 2.45
C GLU A 243 6.53 -9.96 1.11
N LEU A 244 6.32 -9.23 0.01
CA LEU A 244 6.81 -9.64 -1.30
C LEU A 244 8.33 -9.81 -1.32
N GLY A 245 8.80 -11.04 -1.57
CA GLY A 245 10.22 -11.41 -1.57
C GLY A 245 10.87 -11.48 -0.19
N PHE A 246 10.11 -11.30 0.89
CA PHE A 246 10.58 -11.40 2.27
C PHE A 246 10.13 -12.72 2.90
N ALA A 247 11.03 -13.39 3.63
CA ALA A 247 10.75 -14.65 4.34
C ALA A 247 10.19 -15.77 3.43
N ASP A 248 10.45 -15.71 2.12
CA ASP A 248 10.17 -16.80 1.19
C ASP A 248 11.16 -17.95 1.50
N ALA A 249 10.61 -19.15 1.73
CA ALA A 249 11.38 -20.38 1.97
C ALA A 249 11.91 -20.99 0.66
#